data_AF-A0A3M3YBE9-F1
#
_entry.id   AF-A0A3M3YBE9-F1
#
_cell.length_a   1.000
_cell.length_b   1.000
_cell.length_c   1.000
_cell.angle_alpha   90.00
_cell.angle_beta   90.00
_cell.angle_gamma   90.00
#
_symmetry.space_group_name_H-M   'P 1'
#
loop_
_entity.id
_entity.type
_entity.pdbx_description
1 polymer ?
#
loop_
_entity_poly.entity_id
_entity_poly.type
_entity_poly.pdbx_seq_one_letter_code
_entity_poly.pdbx_strand_id
1 'polypeptide(L)'
;MVAVACLHCAVEPVRRHQVETGLYMWICPACNNRGDASPSEPRAMATWQLVNDADLPVHACKGEGVARFFIRGGKWGARCGCCDLVITGIATIEGARAAWARMTR
;
A
#
# COMPACT_ATOMS: atom_id res chain seq x y z
N MET A 1 12.92 -12.30 -7.46
CA MET A 1 12.25 -11.00 -7.65
C MET A 1 12.66 -10.11 -6.49
N VAL A 2 13.19 -8.91 -6.76
CA VAL A 2 13.65 -7.97 -5.72
C VAL A 2 12.50 -7.01 -5.39
N ALA A 3 12.31 -6.68 -4.11
CA ALA A 3 11.29 -5.73 -3.71
C ALA A 3 11.71 -4.31 -4.12
N VAL A 4 10.76 -3.49 -4.56
CA VAL A 4 11.03 -2.06 -4.81
C VAL A 4 11.10 -1.30 -3.49
N ALA A 5 11.90 -0.22 -3.46
CA ALA A 5 11.94 0.70 -2.34
C ALA A 5 10.57 1.36 -2.09
N CYS A 6 10.34 1.83 -0.87
CA CYS A 6 9.09 2.47 -0.52
C CYS A 6 8.88 3.78 -1.29
N LEU A 7 7.75 3.93 -1.97
CA LEU A 7 7.43 5.11 -2.77
C LEU A 7 7.38 6.42 -1.95
N HIS A 8 7.16 6.33 -0.64
CA HIS A 8 7.06 7.51 0.23
C HIS A 8 8.39 8.00 0.80
N CYS A 9 9.39 7.12 0.93
CA CYS A 9 10.62 7.45 1.66
C CYS A 9 11.89 6.82 1.08
N ALA A 10 11.79 6.11 -0.04
CA ALA A 10 12.88 5.40 -0.71
C ALA A 10 13.61 4.38 0.18
N VAL A 11 13.01 3.94 1.29
CA VAL A 11 13.58 2.92 2.18
C VAL A 11 13.20 1.52 1.69
N GLU A 12 14.18 0.62 1.65
CA GLU A 12 13.98 -0.79 1.34
C GLU A 12 13.01 -1.47 2.32
N PRO A 13 12.06 -2.28 1.84
CA PRO A 13 11.13 -2.98 2.71
C PRO A 13 11.78 -4.12 3.47
N VAL A 14 11.17 -4.48 4.59
CA VAL A 14 11.47 -5.72 5.30
C VAL A 14 10.36 -6.73 5.10
N ARG A 15 10.74 -8.00 4.91
CA ARG A 15 9.82 -9.13 4.92
C ARG A 15 9.52 -9.51 6.36
N ARG A 16 8.23 -9.57 6.72
CA ARG A 16 7.74 -10.11 7.99
C ARG A 16 6.99 -11.41 7.73
N HIS A 17 7.26 -12.41 8.55
CA HIS A 17 6.53 -13.68 8.59
C HIS A 17 5.93 -13.84 10.00
N GLN A 18 4.62 -13.94 10.08
CA GLN A 18 3.90 -14.18 11.34
C GLN A 18 3.73 -15.68 11.52
N VAL A 19 4.51 -16.27 12.43
CA VAL A 19 4.54 -17.73 12.66
C VAL A 19 3.17 -18.28 13.06
N GLU A 20 2.43 -17.55 13.90
CA GLU A 20 1.12 -17.98 14.41
C GLU A 20 0.05 -18.09 13.32
N THR A 21 0.09 -17.20 12.34
CA THR A 21 -0.92 -17.14 11.26
C THR A 21 -0.41 -17.68 9.93
N GLY A 22 0.89 -17.98 9.82
CA GLY A 22 1.56 -18.37 8.57
C GLY A 22 1.55 -17.29 7.49
N LEU A 23 1.38 -16.02 7.86
CA LEU A 23 1.21 -14.93 6.90
C LEU A 23 2.53 -14.21 6.64
N TYR A 24 2.79 -13.93 5.37
CA TYR A 24 3.87 -13.08 4.88
C TYR A 24 3.35 -11.67 4.60
N MET A 25 4.16 -10.67 4.89
CA MET A 25 3.88 -9.27 4.57
C MET A 25 5.19 -8.54 4.30
N TRP A 26 5.18 -7.63 3.34
CA TRP A 26 6.27 -6.68 3.09
C TRP A 26 5.87 -5.30 3.61
N ILE A 27 6.75 -4.67 4.36
CA ILE A 27 6.48 -3.42 5.08
C ILE A 27 7.70 -2.51 5.10
N CYS A 28 7.48 -1.21 4.93
CA CYS A 28 8.50 -0.19 5.13
C CYS A 28 8.77 -0.02 6.64
N PRO A 29 10.01 -0.19 7.12
CA PRO A 29 10.33 0.00 8.53
C PRO A 29 10.25 1.46 9.00
N ALA A 30 10.30 2.43 8.07
CA ALA A 30 10.30 3.86 8.40
C ALA A 30 8.88 4.46 8.49
N CYS A 31 8.03 4.21 7.49
CA CYS A 31 6.70 4.86 7.39
C CYS A 31 5.51 3.90 7.61
N ASN A 32 5.78 2.61 7.87
CA ASN A 32 4.78 1.56 8.02
C ASN A 32 3.84 1.36 6.80
N ASN A 33 4.16 1.92 5.62
CA ASN A 33 3.50 1.50 4.37
C ASN A 33 3.71 0.00 4.18
N ARG A 34 2.70 -0.71 3.68
CA ARG A 34 2.73 -2.17 3.62
C ARG A 34 1.81 -2.71 2.54
N GLY A 35 2.18 -3.86 1.99
CA GLY A 35 1.29 -4.69 1.18
C GLY A 35 0.27 -5.43 2.03
N ASP A 36 -0.49 -6.31 1.39
CA ASP A 36 -1.41 -7.22 2.06
C ASP A 36 -0.66 -8.37 2.73
N ALA A 37 -1.23 -8.89 3.81
CA ALA A 37 -0.74 -10.09 4.47
C ALA A 37 -1.30 -11.32 3.74
N SER A 38 -0.44 -12.24 3.31
CA SER A 38 -0.85 -13.39 2.51
C SER A 38 -0.13 -14.68 2.95
N PRO A 39 -0.78 -15.85 2.90
CA PRO A 39 -0.09 -17.13 3.12
C PRO A 39 0.92 -17.45 2.00
N SER A 40 0.87 -16.73 0.88
CA SER A 40 1.82 -16.86 -0.23
C SER A 40 2.79 -15.69 -0.22
N GLU A 41 4.08 -15.96 0.01
CA GLU A 41 5.14 -14.94 -0.06
C GLU A 41 5.18 -14.21 -1.42
N PRO A 42 5.08 -14.89 -2.58
CA PRO A 42 4.95 -14.21 -3.87
C PRO A 42 3.75 -13.27 -3.95
N ARG A 43 2.60 -13.66 -3.37
CA ARG A 43 1.41 -12.81 -3.34
C ARG A 43 1.62 -11.59 -2.44
N ALA A 44 2.21 -11.76 -1.26
CA ALA A 44 2.57 -10.66 -0.37
C ALA A 44 3.52 -9.66 -1.06
N MET A 45 4.53 -10.17 -1.78
CA MET A 45 5.44 -9.35 -2.59
C MET A 45 4.69 -8.58 -3.69
N ALA A 46 3.79 -9.24 -4.42
CA ALA A 46 3.02 -8.61 -5.48
C ALA A 46 2.18 -7.45 -4.95
N THR A 47 1.55 -7.60 -3.78
CA THR A 47 0.78 -6.50 -3.16
C THR A 47 1.67 -5.35 -2.67
N TRP A 48 2.91 -5.63 -2.28
CA TRP A 48 3.90 -4.57 -1.97
C TRP A 48 4.32 -3.79 -3.21
N GLN A 49 4.64 -4.49 -4.30
CA GLN A 49 4.95 -3.86 -5.58
C GLN A 49 3.79 -2.98 -6.05
N LEU A 50 2.55 -3.47 -5.89
CA LEU A 50 1.34 -2.76 -6.27
C LEU A 50 1.18 -1.39 -5.58
N VAL A 51 1.46 -1.31 -4.27
CA VAL A 51 1.28 -0.07 -3.49
C VAL A 51 2.50 0.86 -3.52
N ASN A 52 3.61 0.42 -4.11
CA ASN A 52 4.80 1.24 -4.36
C ASN A 52 5.09 1.36 -5.87
N ASP A 53 4.07 1.15 -6.69
CA ASP A 53 4.14 1.30 -8.14
C ASP A 53 4.41 2.78 -8.49
N ALA A 54 5.44 3.03 -9.29
CA ALA A 54 5.83 4.37 -9.72
C ALA A 54 4.73 5.06 -10.54
N ASP A 55 3.85 4.29 -11.18
CA ASP A 55 2.73 4.80 -11.98
C ASP A 55 1.47 5.09 -11.13
N LEU A 56 1.57 4.99 -9.80
CA LEU A 56 0.44 5.30 -8.91
C LEU A 56 0.03 6.78 -9.07
N PRO A 57 -1.24 7.07 -9.46
CA PRO A 57 -1.67 8.44 -9.66
C PRO A 57 -1.50 9.30 -8.41
N VAL A 58 -0.95 10.50 -8.58
CA VAL A 58 -0.75 11.46 -7.50
C VAL A 58 -2.01 12.31 -7.35
N HIS A 59 -2.48 12.50 -6.12
CA HIS A 59 -3.51 13.51 -5.88
C HIS A 59 -2.87 14.90 -5.99
N ALA A 60 -3.41 15.78 -6.84
CA ALA A 60 -2.93 17.15 -7.04
C ALA A 60 -3.02 18.05 -5.78
N CYS A 61 -3.43 17.51 -4.63
CA CYS A 61 -3.31 18.16 -3.32
C CYS A 61 -1.85 18.61 -3.09
N LYS A 62 -1.59 19.92 -3.11
CA LYS A 62 -0.28 20.53 -2.75
C LYS A 62 0.95 19.91 -3.43
N GLY A 63 0.78 19.26 -4.59
CA GLY A 63 1.85 18.83 -5.47
C GLY A 63 2.25 17.35 -5.45
N GLU A 64 2.12 16.61 -4.33
CA GLU A 64 2.74 15.27 -4.20
C GLU A 64 1.96 14.27 -3.34
N GLY A 65 0.61 14.31 -3.37
CA GLY A 65 -0.23 13.40 -2.59
C GLY A 65 -0.19 11.95 -3.06
N VAL A 66 0.89 11.21 -2.79
CA VAL A 66 0.95 9.75 -2.99
C VAL A 66 0.06 9.06 -1.97
N ALA A 67 -0.73 8.09 -2.43
CA ALA A 67 -1.70 7.38 -1.59
C ALA A 67 -1.02 6.59 -0.48
N ARG A 68 -1.49 6.73 0.76
CA ARG A 68 -1.18 5.78 1.84
C ARG A 68 -2.31 4.78 2.01
N PHE A 69 -2.03 3.51 1.76
CA PHE A 69 -3.00 2.43 1.94
C PHE A 69 -3.09 1.97 3.39
N PHE A 70 -4.30 1.67 3.85
CA PHE A 70 -4.56 1.25 5.23
C PHE A 70 -5.73 0.26 5.31
N ILE A 71 -5.80 -0.49 6.42
CA ILE A 71 -6.94 -1.36 6.74
C ILE A 71 -7.68 -0.80 7.95
N ARG A 72 -9.01 -0.75 7.86
CA ARG A 72 -9.93 -0.43 8.97
C ARG A 72 -11.15 -1.36 8.89
N GLY A 73 -11.45 -2.07 9.98
CA GLY A 73 -12.60 -2.99 10.03
C GLY A 73 -12.54 -4.11 8.98
N GLY A 74 -11.34 -4.63 8.67
CA GLY A 74 -11.14 -5.65 7.64
C GLY A 74 -11.34 -5.16 6.19
N LYS A 75 -11.48 -3.84 5.99
CA LYS A 75 -11.59 -3.22 4.66
C LYS A 75 -10.39 -2.32 4.41
N TRP A 76 -9.95 -2.31 3.17
CA TRP A 76 -8.91 -1.43 2.67
C TRP A 76 -9.43 -0.02 2.41
N GLY A 77 -8.53 0.94 2.55
CA GLY A 77 -8.71 2.34 2.21
C GLY A 77 -7.39 2.95 1.75
N ALA A 78 -7.47 4.18 1.25
CA ALA A 78 -6.31 4.99 0.88
C ALA A 78 -6.55 6.45 1.27
N ARG A 79 -5.48 7.20 1.55
CA ARG A 79 -5.57 8.63 1.89
C ARG A 79 -4.46 9.48 1.27
N CYS A 80 -4.74 10.73 0.90
CA CYS A 80 -3.70 11.75 0.62
C CYS A 80 -3.04 12.13 1.95
N GLY A 81 -1.71 12.02 2.05
CA GLY A 81 -0.96 12.44 3.24
C GLY A 81 -0.93 13.95 3.47
N CYS A 82 -1.42 14.77 2.53
CA CYS A 82 -1.32 16.23 2.55
C CYS A 82 -2.64 16.97 2.85
N CYS A 83 -3.79 16.44 2.40
CA CYS A 83 -5.10 17.09 2.53
C CYS A 83 -6.19 16.18 3.13
N ASP A 84 -5.84 14.96 3.54
CA ASP A 84 -6.75 13.97 4.12
C ASP A 84 -7.97 13.65 3.24
N LEU A 85 -7.86 13.76 1.91
CA LEU A 85 -8.77 13.04 1.01
C LEU A 85 -8.67 11.54 1.34
N VAL A 86 -9.80 10.91 1.65
CA VAL A 86 -9.86 9.53 2.12
C VAL A 86 -10.87 8.72 1.32
N ILE A 87 -10.49 7.49 0.94
CA ILE A 87 -11.37 6.44 0.46
C ILE A 87 -11.31 5.23 1.40
N THR A 88 -12.45 4.60 1.66
CA THR A 88 -12.56 3.43 2.55
C THR A 88 -13.60 2.43 2.08
N GLY A 89 -13.65 1.26 2.73
CA GLY A 89 -14.71 0.27 2.52
C GLY A 89 -14.41 -0.72 1.39
N ILE A 90 -13.17 -0.75 0.90
CA ILE A 90 -12.80 -1.59 -0.24
C ILE A 90 -12.37 -2.97 0.22
N ALA A 91 -12.80 -4.02 -0.48
CA ALA A 91 -12.55 -5.40 -0.04
C ALA A 91 -11.08 -5.83 -0.15
N THR A 92 -10.34 -5.30 -1.13
CA THR A 92 -8.97 -5.72 -1.44
C THR A 92 -8.05 -4.52 -1.64
N ILE A 93 -6.74 -4.74 -1.53
CA ILE A 93 -5.72 -3.73 -1.78
C ILE A 93 -5.69 -3.29 -3.25
N GLU A 94 -5.92 -4.22 -4.19
CA GLU A 94 -6.10 -3.92 -5.62
C GLU A 94 -7.31 -3.03 -5.85
N GLY A 95 -8.42 -3.33 -5.19
CA GLY A 95 -9.62 -2.52 -5.25
C GLY A 95 -9.36 -1.11 -4.73
N ALA A 96 -8.61 -0.98 -3.62
CA ALA A 96 -8.28 0.32 -3.04
C ALA A 96 -7.37 1.13 -3.98
N ARG A 97 -6.37 0.51 -4.61
CA ARG A 97 -5.54 1.17 -5.63
C ARG A 97 -6.37 1.62 -6.83
N ALA A 98 -7.27 0.77 -7.32
CA ALA A 98 -8.14 1.11 -8.43
C ALA A 98 -9.12 2.25 -8.07
N ALA A 99 -9.65 2.24 -6.85
CA ALA A 99 -10.51 3.31 -6.36
C ALA A 99 -9.76 4.64 -6.22
N TRP A 100 -8.52 4.60 -5.73
CA TRP A 100 -7.64 5.78 -5.70
C TRP A 100 -7.42 6.35 -7.10
N ALA A 101 -7.00 5.51 -8.04
CA ALA A 101 -6.74 5.91 -9.41
C ALA A 101 -7.96 6.52 -10.11
N ARG A 102 -9.18 6.06 -9.80
CA ARG A 102 -10.42 6.66 -10.33
C ARG A 102 -10.77 8.01 -9.70
N MET A 103 -10.33 8.26 -8.48
CA MET A 103 -10.66 9.49 -7.76
C MET A 103 -9.68 10.63 -8.07
N THR A 104 -8.44 10.30 -8.43
CA THR A 104 -7.36 11.28 -8.64
C THR A 104 -6.98 11.49 -10.11
N ARG A 105 -7.66 10.84 -11.04
CA ARG A 105 -7.60 11.12 -12.48
C ARG A 105 -8.81 11.94 -12.86
#